data_AF-A0A352UJA2-F1
#
_entry.id   AF-A0A352UJA2-F1
#
_cell.length_a   1.000
_cell.length_b   1.000
_cell.length_c   1.000
_cell.angle_alpha   90.00
_cell.angle_beta   90.00
_cell.angle_gamma   90.00
#
_symmetry.space_group_name_H-M   'P 1'
#
loop_
_entity.id
_entity.type
_entity.pdbx_description
1 polymer ?
#
loop_
_entity_poly.entity_id
_entity_poly.type
_entity_poly.pdbx_seq_one_letter_code
_entity_poly.pdbx_strand_id
1 'polypeptide(L)'
;GFYDAERTFGGKVFKLRSHLERLYRGLEASSIDPQISIEELERITLGVIEANLSLLPNGHEYIVTQIVNQSQRQSPDDTGTINVVVYCQPLDFTRFARSYIDGVRIVTPNTYGIP
;
A
#
# COMPACT_ATOMS: atom_id res chain seq x y z
N GLY A 1 0.44 9.48 -7.83
CA GLY A 1 0.46 9.25 -6.38
C GLY A 1 1.54 8.26 -5.98
N PHE A 2 1.81 8.17 -4.69
CA PHE A 2 2.66 7.15 -4.08
C PHE A 2 1.81 6.12 -3.36
N TYR A 3 2.33 4.91 -3.20
CA TYR A 3 1.72 3.88 -2.40
C TYR A 3 2.78 3.05 -1.66
N ASP A 4 2.37 2.43 -0.57
CA ASP A 4 3.10 1.30 0.03
C ASP A 4 2.10 0.20 0.37
N ALA A 5 2.59 -1.03 0.52
CA ALA A 5 1.77 -2.18 0.85
C ALA A 5 2.50 -3.09 1.84
N GLU A 6 1.79 -3.47 2.90
CA GLU A 6 2.25 -4.38 3.94
C GLU A 6 1.36 -5.60 4.02
N ARG A 7 1.88 -6.70 4.56
CA ARG A 7 1.07 -7.87 4.92
C ARG A 7 0.93 -8.03 6.42
N THR A 8 -0.13 -8.69 6.83
CA THR A 8 -0.29 -9.17 8.21
C THR A 8 0.38 -10.54 8.42
N PHE A 9 0.67 -10.81 9.69
CA PHE A 9 0.95 -12.15 10.23
C PHE A 9 0.13 -12.33 11.50
N GLY A 10 -0.76 -13.31 11.53
CA GLY A 10 -1.72 -13.49 12.61
C GLY A 10 -2.56 -12.22 12.84
N GLY A 11 -2.93 -11.53 11.76
CA GLY A 11 -3.71 -10.28 11.82
C GLY A 11 -2.92 -9.04 12.26
N LYS A 12 -1.61 -9.14 12.53
CA LYS A 12 -0.76 -7.99 12.88
C LYS A 12 0.06 -7.52 11.69
N VAL A 13 0.04 -6.22 11.39
CA VAL A 13 0.80 -5.64 10.28
C VAL A 13 2.31 -5.74 10.55
N PHE A 14 3.06 -6.28 9.60
CA PHE A 14 4.50 -6.44 9.74
C PHE A 14 5.25 -5.15 9.37
N LYS A 15 6.05 -4.63 10.31
CA LYS A 15 6.93 -3.47 10.10
C LYS A 15 6.23 -2.21 9.57
N LEU A 16 4.99 -1.97 10.00
CA LEU A 16 4.16 -0.85 9.53
C LEU A 16 4.93 0.48 9.54
N ARG A 17 5.49 0.89 10.69
CA ARG A 17 6.23 2.15 10.79
C ARG A 17 7.32 2.30 9.74
N SER A 18 8.12 1.27 9.50
CA SER A 18 9.21 1.31 8.52
C SER A 18 8.72 1.44 7.07
N HIS A 19 7.56 0.87 6.75
CA HIS A 19 6.94 1.05 5.45
C HIS A 19 6.36 2.47 5.30
N LEU A 20 5.66 2.98 6.32
CA LEU A 20 5.16 4.36 6.29
C LEU A 20 6.30 5.37 6.17
N GLU A 21 7.41 5.19 6.88
CA GLU A 21 8.60 6.04 6.71
C GLU A 21 9.15 5.98 5.28
N ARG A 22 9.08 4.83 4.61
CA ARG A 22 9.47 4.71 3.20
C ARG A 22 8.51 5.46 2.29
N LEU A 23 7.20 5.37 2.53
CA LEU A 23 6.19 6.14 1.81
C LEU A 23 6.44 7.65 1.95
N TYR A 24 6.67 8.14 3.17
CA TYR A 24 6.92 9.56 3.44
C TYR A 24 8.22 10.06 2.78
N ARG A 25 9.29 9.25 2.76
CA ARG A 25 10.50 9.59 1.99
C ARG A 25 10.22 9.77 0.49
N GLY A 26 9.35 8.93 -0.09
CA GLY A 26 8.96 9.05 -1.49
C GLY A 26 8.14 10.31 -1.78
N LEU A 27 7.22 10.64 -0.87
CA LEU A 27 6.41 11.86 -0.93
C LEU A 27 7.26 13.13 -0.81
N GLU A 28 8.19 13.15 0.16
CA GLU A 28 9.14 14.24 0.37
C GLU A 28 10.02 14.45 -0.87
N ALA A 29 10.60 13.37 -1.41
CA ALA A 29 11.42 13.43 -2.62
C ALA A 29 10.65 13.95 -3.85
N SER A 30 9.32 13.90 -3.82
CA SER A 30 8.43 14.38 -4.89
C SER A 30 7.74 15.69 -4.56
N SER A 31 8.06 16.32 -3.42
CA SER A 31 7.43 17.54 -2.93
C SER A 31 5.90 17.46 -2.83
N ILE A 32 5.38 16.28 -2.48
CA ILE A 32 3.95 16.06 -2.22
C ILE A 32 3.76 16.09 -0.70
N ASP A 33 2.98 17.07 -0.22
CA ASP A 33 2.52 17.08 1.17
C ASP A 33 1.26 16.20 1.30
N PRO A 34 1.30 15.10 2.08
CA PRO A 34 0.14 14.25 2.27
C PRO A 34 -0.95 14.87 3.17
N GLN A 35 -0.71 16.03 3.79
CA GLN A 35 -1.65 16.75 4.67
C GLN A 35 -2.14 15.90 5.86
N ILE A 36 -1.37 14.88 6.23
CA ILE A 36 -1.61 13.97 7.33
C ILE A 36 -0.27 13.58 7.93
N SER A 37 -0.17 13.49 9.25
CA SER A 37 1.07 13.04 9.90
C SER A 37 1.24 11.54 9.75
N ILE A 38 2.48 11.07 9.85
CA ILE A 38 2.79 9.65 9.77
C ILE A 38 2.15 8.88 10.93
N GLU A 39 2.09 9.47 12.13
CA GLU A 39 1.40 8.89 13.29
C GLU A 39 -0.09 8.73 13.04
N GLU A 40 -0.71 9.70 12.35
CA GLU A 40 -2.12 9.64 12.02
C GLU A 40 -2.41 8.57 10.96
N LEU A 41 -1.57 8.49 9.93
CA LEU A 41 -1.70 7.44 8.91
C LEU A 41 -1.48 6.04 9.51
N GLU A 42 -0.57 5.91 10.46
CA GLU A 42 -0.33 4.66 11.21
C GLU A 42 -1.56 4.25 12.01
N ARG A 43 -2.15 5.19 12.76
CA ARG A 43 -3.37 4.98 13.53
C ARG A 43 -4.55 4.56 12.64
N ILE A 44 -4.76 5.25 11.52
CA ILE A 44 -5.81 4.92 10.55
C ILE A 44 -5.58 3.53 9.96
N THR A 45 -4.33 3.20 9.61
CA THR A 45 -3.98 1.89 9.04
C THR A 45 -4.31 0.75 10.00
N LEU A 46 -3.95 0.89 11.27
CA LEU A 46 -4.27 -0.10 12.29
C LEU A 46 -5.78 -0.21 12.51
N GLY A 47 -6.50 0.91 12.53
CA GLY A 47 -7.96 0.93 12.64
C GLY A 47 -8.66 0.23 11.48
N VAL A 48 -8.17 0.39 10.24
CA VAL A 48 -8.70 -0.33 9.06
C VAL A 48 -8.51 -1.84 9.22
N ILE A 49 -7.35 -2.30 9.70
CA ILE A 49 -7.15 -3.72 9.99
C ILE A 49 -8.09 -4.20 11.08
N GLU A 50 -8.14 -3.52 12.23
CA GLU A 50 -8.96 -3.89 13.37
C GLU A 50 -10.44 -4.05 13.00
N ALA A 51 -10.98 -3.10 12.22
CA ALA A 51 -12.37 -3.12 11.76
C ALA A 51 -12.69 -4.32 10.85
N ASN A 52 -11.68 -4.92 10.20
CA ASN A 52 -11.85 -6.02 9.26
C ASN A 52 -11.36 -7.37 9.79
N LEU A 53 -10.66 -7.42 10.94
CA LEU A 53 -10.08 -8.66 11.48
C LEU A 53 -11.10 -9.80 11.66
N SER A 54 -12.34 -9.48 12.03
CA SER A 54 -13.41 -10.48 12.21
C SER A 54 -13.86 -11.14 10.90
N LEU A 55 -13.58 -10.52 9.76
CA LEU A 55 -13.90 -11.04 8.43
C LEU A 55 -12.80 -11.96 7.89
N LEU A 56 -11.64 -12.02 8.56
CA LEU A 56 -10.48 -12.79 8.12
C LEU A 56 -10.64 -14.26 8.56
N PRO A 57 -10.69 -15.22 7.62
CA PRO A 57 -10.74 -16.63 8.00
C PRO A 57 -9.45 -17.07 8.70
N ASN A 58 -9.56 -18.08 9.57
CA ASN A 58 -8.40 -18.61 10.29
C ASN A 58 -7.29 -19.04 9.33
N GLY A 59 -6.06 -18.58 9.60
CA GLY A 59 -4.88 -18.88 8.78
C GLY A 59 -4.72 -18.04 7.52
N HIS A 60 -5.64 -17.10 7.24
CA HIS A 60 -5.50 -16.11 6.18
C HIS A 60 -4.84 -14.84 6.71
N GLU A 61 -4.35 -14.01 5.78
CA GLU A 61 -3.72 -12.72 6.08
C GLU A 61 -4.32 -11.64 5.19
N TYR A 62 -4.17 -10.38 5.61
CA TYR A 62 -4.46 -9.22 4.78
C TYR A 62 -3.18 -8.68 4.14
N ILE A 63 -3.32 -8.13 2.94
CA ILE A 63 -2.50 -6.99 2.51
C ILE A 63 -3.24 -5.73 2.92
N VAL A 64 -2.52 -4.78 3.50
CA VAL A 64 -2.97 -3.41 3.71
C VAL A 64 -2.17 -2.49 2.82
N THR A 65 -2.81 -1.44 2.29
CA THR A 65 -2.21 -0.55 1.31
C THR A 65 -2.65 0.88 1.60
N GLN A 66 -1.69 1.79 1.63
CA GLN A 66 -1.91 3.22 1.72
C GLN A 66 -1.55 3.84 0.37
N ILE A 67 -2.42 4.72 -0.12
CA ILE A 67 -2.23 5.44 -1.38
C ILE A 67 -2.38 6.92 -1.08
N VAL A 68 -1.38 7.71 -1.49
CA VAL A 68 -1.43 9.17 -1.43
C VAL A 68 -1.39 9.70 -2.86
N ASN A 69 -2.44 10.40 -3.28
CA ASN A 69 -2.53 10.96 -4.61
C ASN A 69 -2.90 12.44 -4.58
N GLN A 70 -2.23 13.23 -5.41
CA GLN A 70 -2.58 14.62 -5.68
C GLN A 70 -3.36 14.68 -6.99
N SER A 71 -4.56 15.26 -6.98
CA SER A 71 -5.29 15.52 -8.22
C SER A 71 -4.55 16.56 -9.05
N GLN A 72 -4.65 16.42 -10.39
CA GLN A 72 -4.12 17.44 -11.29
C GLN A 72 -4.93 18.72 -11.15
N ARG A 73 -4.22 19.86 -11.12
CA ARG A 73 -4.84 21.18 -11.18
C ARG A 73 -5.56 21.34 -12.50
N GLN A 74 -6.84 21.69 -12.46
CA GLN A 74 -7.63 21.92 -13.67
C GLN A 74 -7.65 23.39 -14.10
N SER A 75 -7.20 24.29 -13.23
CA SER A 75 -7.11 25.73 -13.51
C SER A 75 -5.99 26.38 -12.68
N PRO A 76 -5.55 27.61 -12.99
CA PRO A 76 -4.54 28.33 -12.20
C PRO A 76 -4.94 28.57 -10.74
N ASP A 77 -6.24 28.68 -10.46
CA ASP A 77 -6.79 28.91 -9.11
C ASP A 77 -7.05 27.60 -8.35
N ASP A 78 -6.90 26.45 -9.01
CA ASP A 78 -7.06 25.13 -8.41
C ASP A 78 -5.77 24.74 -7.68
N THR A 79 -5.86 24.60 -6.37
CA THR A 79 -4.72 24.21 -5.53
C THR A 79 -4.39 22.72 -5.63
N GLY A 80 -5.25 21.93 -6.28
CA GLY A 80 -5.21 20.46 -6.30
C GLY A 80 -5.67 19.88 -4.96
N THR A 81 -6.13 18.64 -4.98
CA THR A 81 -6.63 17.94 -3.79
C THR A 81 -5.73 16.76 -3.46
N ILE A 82 -5.34 16.66 -2.19
CA ILE A 82 -4.66 15.49 -1.67
C ILE A 82 -5.69 14.47 -1.22
N ASN A 83 -5.59 13.26 -1.76
CA ASN A 83 -6.43 12.13 -1.41
C ASN A 83 -5.54 11.06 -0.77
N VAL A 84 -5.91 10.64 0.43
CA VAL A 84 -5.26 9.54 1.15
C VAL A 84 -6.27 8.41 1.30
N VAL A 85 -5.92 7.23 0.81
CA VAL A 85 -6.75 6.04 0.87
C VAL A 85 -6.00 4.95 1.62
N VAL A 86 -6.67 4.30 2.57
CA VAL A 86 -6.16 3.12 3.25
C VAL A 86 -7.19 2.01 3.13
N TYR A 87 -6.76 0.85 2.65
CA TYR A 87 -7.64 -0.30 2.51
C TYR A 87 -6.88 -1.59 2.77
N CYS A 88 -7.62 -2.66 3.06
CA CYS A 88 -7.07 -4.00 3.18
C CYS A 88 -7.84 -5.01 2.31
N GLN A 89 -7.16 -6.07 1.90
CA GLN A 89 -7.73 -7.14 1.07
C GLN A 89 -7.12 -8.50 1.43
N PRO A 90 -7.89 -9.60 1.39
CA PRO A 90 -7.35 -10.93 1.68
C PRO A 90 -6.18 -11.27 0.78
N LEU A 91 -5.14 -11.84 1.36
CA LEU A 91 -3.93 -12.25 0.67
C LEU A 91 -4.07 -13.69 0.16
N ASP A 92 -4.24 -13.85 -1.16
CA ASP A 92 -4.30 -15.16 -1.81
C ASP A 92 -2.91 -15.60 -2.32
N PHE A 93 -2.32 -16.58 -1.63
CA PHE A 93 -1.05 -17.20 -2.04
C PHE A 93 -1.20 -18.38 -2.99
N THR A 94 -2.42 -18.86 -3.23
CA THR A 94 -2.65 -20.10 -3.98
C THR A 94 -2.04 -20.04 -5.38
N ARG A 95 -2.15 -18.88 -6.03
CA ARG A 95 -1.59 -18.65 -7.38
C ARG A 95 -0.07 -18.71 -7.43
N PHE A 96 0.61 -18.42 -6.32
CA PHE A 96 2.07 -18.38 -6.24
C PHE A 96 2.66 -19.68 -5.65
N ALA A 97 1.84 -20.55 -5.08
CA ALA A 97 2.30 -21.73 -4.34
C ALA A 97 3.23 -22.62 -5.16
N ARG A 98 2.88 -22.89 -6.42
CA ARG A 98 3.69 -23.74 -7.29
C ARG A 98 5.04 -23.11 -7.65
N SER A 99 5.06 -21.79 -7.76
CA SER A 99 6.27 -21.01 -8.08
C SER A 99 7.37 -21.10 -7.03
N TYR A 100 7.04 -21.45 -5.78
CA TYR A 100 8.05 -21.71 -4.74
C TYR A 100 8.83 -23.01 -4.96
N ILE A 101 8.27 -23.96 -5.72
CA ILE A 101 8.90 -25.25 -6.03
C ILE A 101 9.60 -25.19 -7.38
N ASP A 102 8.88 -24.70 -8.39
CA ASP A 102 9.33 -24.74 -9.78
C ASP A 102 10.19 -23.51 -10.16
N GLY A 103 10.18 -22.47 -9.31
CA GLY A 103 10.71 -21.16 -9.65
C GLY A 103 9.75 -20.35 -10.53
N VAL A 104 10.18 -19.15 -10.90
CA VAL A 104 9.46 -18.26 -11.84
C VAL A 104 10.32 -17.95 -13.05
N ARG A 105 9.70 -17.88 -14.22
CA ARG A 105 10.37 -17.38 -15.43
C ARG A 105 10.40 -15.86 -15.40
N ILE A 106 11.60 -15.30 -15.44
CA ILE A 106 11.82 -13.84 -15.52
C ILE A 106 12.26 -13.49 -16.94
N VAL A 107 11.82 -12.33 -17.42
CA VAL A 107 12.24 -11.76 -18.70
C VAL A 107 12.73 -10.34 -18.47
N THR A 108 13.72 -9.90 -19.24
CA THR A 108 14.18 -8.50 -19.27
C THR A 108 13.52 -7.82 -20.47
N PRO A 109 12.49 -6.99 -20.29
CA PRO A 109 11.86 -6.29 -21.39
C PRO A 109 12.68 -5.08 -21.82
N ASN A 110 12.64 -4.74 -23.11
CA ASN A 110 13.29 -3.53 -23.63
C ASN A 110 12.49 -2.25 -23.37
N THR A 111 11.20 -2.38 -23.01
CA THR A 111 10.29 -1.28 -22.68
C THR A 111 9.52 -1.61 -21.41
N TYR A 112 9.01 -0.60 -20.71
CA TYR A 112 8.30 -0.75 -19.43
C TYR A 112 6.92 -1.44 -19.54
N GLY A 113 6.51 -1.93 -20.71
CA GLY A 113 5.22 -2.60 -20.94
C GLY A 113 5.38 -4.05 -21.39
N ILE A 114 4.61 -4.96 -20.80
CA ILE A 114 4.36 -6.30 -21.34
C ILE A 114 3.37 -6.11 -22.51
N PRO A 115 3.68 -6.55 -23.75
CA PRO A 115 2.74 -6.50 -24.87
C PRO A 115 1.44 -7.27 -24.61
#